data_AF-A0A536EC08-F1
#
_entry.id   AF-A0A536EC08-F1
#
_cell.length_a   1.000
_cell.length_b   1.000
_cell.length_c   1.000
_cell.angle_alpha   90.00
_cell.angle_beta   90.00
_cell.angle_gamma   90.00
#
_symmetry.space_group_name_H-M   'P 1'
#
loop_
_entity.id
_entity.type
_entity.pdbx_description
1 polymer ?
#
loop_
_entity_poly.entity_id
_entity_poly.type
_entity_poly.pdbx_seq_one_letter_code
_entity_poly.pdbx_strand_id
1 'polypeptide(L)' 'RVVFEQSMITGTLGFLLGAGVTLLLAPFAQDTVPQFVVWVRWQDIAAIAAATLVMSLVAAYIPVRRLSNIDPVMVFKG' A
#
# COMPACT_ATOMS: atom_id res chain seq x y z
N ARG A 1 -11.82 -6.46 12.49
CA ARG A 1 -10.53 -7.19 12.48
C ARG A 1 -10.15 -7.63 11.07
N VAL A 2 -10.98 -8.43 10.38
CA VAL A 2 -10.68 -8.93 9.01
C VAL A 2 -10.32 -7.83 8.01
N VAL A 3 -11.10 -6.73 7.97
CA VAL A 3 -10.82 -5.60 7.06
C VAL A 3 -9.42 -5.01 7.30
N PHE A 4 -9.03 -4.86 8.56
CA PHE A 4 -7.71 -4.33 8.92
C PHE A 4 -6.59 -5.29 8.50
N GLU A 5 -6.74 -6.58 8.77
CA GLU A 5 -5.77 -7.61 8.36
C GLU A 5 -5.64 -7.67 6.83
N GLN A 6 -6.75 -7.65 6.09
CA GLN A 6 -6.71 -7.61 4.63
C GLN A 6 -6.02 -6.36 4.09
N SER A 7 -6.34 -5.18 4.62
CA SER A 7 -5.69 -3.93 4.18
C SER A 7 -4.19 -3.94 4.48
N MET A 8 -3.77 -4.45 5.64
CA MET A 8 -2.35 -4.59 5.97
C MET A 8 -1.64 -5.59 5.05
N ILE A 9 -2.20 -6.79 4.85
CA ILE A 9 -1.60 -7.81 3.98
C ILE A 9 -1.47 -7.28 2.55
N THR A 10 -2.54 -6.71 2.01
CA THR A 10 -2.55 -6.20 0.63
C THR A 10 -1.58 -5.03 0.47
N GLY A 11 -1.54 -4.11 1.44
CA GLY A 11 -0.61 -2.98 1.46
C GLY A 11 0.85 -3.41 1.54
N THR A 12 1.19 -4.34 2.43
CA THR A 12 2.55 -4.87 2.56
C THR A 12 2.98 -5.63 1.32
N LEU A 13 2.12 -6.50 0.75
CA LEU A 13 2.44 -7.22 -0.48
C LEU A 13 2.62 -6.26 -1.66
N GLY A 14 1.75 -5.26 -1.80
CA GLY A 14 1.87 -4.23 -2.82
C GLY A 14 3.17 -3.43 -2.70
N PHE A 15 3.55 -3.06 -1.48
CA PHE A 15 4.83 -2.38 -1.22
C PHE A 15 6.03 -3.26 -1.58
N LEU A 16 6.06 -4.51 -1.11
CA LEU A 16 7.18 -5.42 -1.38
C LEU A 16 7.32 -5.68 -2.89
N LEU A 17 6.21 -5.89 -3.60
CA LEU A 17 6.22 -6.04 -5.04
C LEU A 17 6.70 -4.77 -5.75
N GLY A 18 6.16 -3.59 -5.40
CA GLY A 18 6.54 -2.33 -6.03
C GLY A 18 8.01 -1.96 -5.80
N ALA A 19 8.49 -2.12 -4.55
CA ALA A 19 9.89 -1.89 -4.20
C ALA A 19 10.81 -2.90 -4.90
N GLY A 20 10.42 -4.18 -4.92
CA GLY A 20 11.16 -5.23 -5.64
C GLY A 20 11.27 -4.94 -7.13
N VAL A 21 10.16 -4.59 -7.78
CA VAL A 21 10.16 -4.19 -9.20
C VAL A 21 11.06 -2.98 -9.41
N THR A 22 10.97 -1.95 -8.58
CA THR A 22 11.81 -0.74 -8.71
C THR A 22 13.30 -1.07 -8.66
N LEU A 23 13.72 -1.92 -7.72
CA LEU A 23 15.12 -2.32 -7.57
C LEU A 23 15.60 -3.20 -8.73
N LEU A 24 14.74 -4.10 -9.23
CA LEU A 24 15.09 -5.00 -10.34
C LEU A 24 15.09 -4.29 -11.70
N LEU A 25 14.22 -3.29 -11.90
CA LEU A 25 14.15 -2.52 -13.15
C LEU A 25 15.20 -1.41 -13.23
N ALA A 26 15.69 -0.90 -12.09
CA ALA A 26 16.69 0.15 -12.04
C ALA A 26 17.92 -0.11 -12.95
N PRO A 27 18.60 -1.28 -12.90
CA PRO A 27 19.74 -1.56 -13.78
C PRO A 27 19.32 -1.66 -15.25
N PHE A 28 18.17 -2.30 -15.54
CA PHE A 28 17.67 -2.43 -16.90
C PHE A 28 17.37 -1.07 -17.56
N ALA A 29 16.83 -0.14 -16.78
CA ALA A 29 16.57 1.23 -17.24
C ALA A 29 17.87 1.99 -17.53
N GLN A 30 18.89 1.82 -16.69
CA GLN A 30 20.22 2.41 -16.88
C GLN A 30 20.93 1.85 -18.13
N ASP A 31 20.84 0.54 -18.35
CA ASP A 31 21.47 -0.12 -19.51
C ASP A 31 20.80 0.27 -20.84
N THR A 32 19.47 0.43 -20.84
CA THR A 32 18.71 0.77 -22.05
C THR A 32 18.80 2.25 -22.39
N VAL A 33 18.84 3.11 -21.37
CA VAL A 33 18.82 4.56 -21.54
C VAL A 33 19.91 5.18 -20.66
N PRO A 34 21.15 5.38 -21.18
CA PRO A 34 22.31 5.80 -20.38
C PRO A 34 22.14 7.12 -19.62
N GLN A 35 21.21 7.99 -20.04
CA GLN A 35 20.89 9.25 -19.34
C GLN A 35 19.94 9.08 -18.13
N PHE A 36 19.35 7.90 -17.92
CA PHE A 36 18.48 7.60 -16.77
C PHE A 36 19.29 7.05 -15.60
N VAL A 37 19.81 7.94 -14.74
CA VAL A 37 20.44 7.53 -13.48
C VAL A 37 19.36 7.33 -12.41
N VAL A 38 18.91 6.08 -12.24
CA VAL A 38 18.01 5.71 -11.14
C VAL A 38 18.81 5.64 -9.84
N TRP A 39 18.58 6.60 -8.94
CA TRP A 39 19.26 6.66 -7.63
C TRP A 39 18.26 6.37 -6.50
N VAL A 40 18.14 5.09 -6.12
CA VAL A 40 17.24 4.67 -5.04
C VAL A 40 17.97 4.75 -3.71
N ARG A 41 17.53 5.66 -2.83
CA ARG A 41 18.08 5.75 -1.47
C ARG A 41 17.21 4.97 -0.50
N TRP A 42 17.79 4.50 0.60
CA TRP A 42 17.03 3.80 1.63
C TRP A 42 15.99 4.71 2.29
N GLN A 43 16.23 6.03 2.32
CA GLN A 43 15.26 7.01 2.80
C GLN A 43 14.02 7.06 1.92
N ASP A 44 14.16 6.92 0.60
CA ASP A 44 13.02 6.92 -0.34
C ASP A 44 12.16 5.68 -0.11
N ILE A 45 12.80 4.52 0.05
CA ILE A 45 12.12 3.26 0.38
C ILE A 45 11.39 3.37 1.73
N ALA A 46 12.05 3.92 2.75
CA ALA A 46 11.46 4.10 4.07
C ALA A 46 10.27 5.07 4.05
N ALA A 47 10.39 6.18 3.31
CA ALA A 47 9.30 7.15 3.14
C ALA A 47 8.10 6.53 2.43
N ILE A 48 8.32 5.76 1.36
CA ILE A 48 7.25 5.05 0.65
C ILE A 48 6.62 3.96 1.52
N ALA A 49 7.41 3.24 2.32
CA ALA A 49 6.90 2.26 3.28
C ALA A 49 5.98 2.93 4.31
N ALA A 50 6.39 4.06 4.87
CA ALA A 50 5.59 4.83 5.82
C ALA A 50 4.30 5.36 5.17
N ALA A 51 4.39 5.91 3.95
CA ALA A 51 3.22 6.36 3.20
C ALA A 51 2.24 5.21 2.92
N THR A 52 2.75 4.03 2.53
CA THR A 52 1.93 2.85 2.26
C THR A 52 1.24 2.35 3.53
N LEU A 53 1.94 2.35 4.67
CA LEU A 53 1.35 2.03 5.96
C LEU A 53 0.20 2.98 6.31
N VAL A 54 0.43 4.29 6.19
CA VAL A 54 -0.60 5.31 6.44
C VAL A 54 -1.82 5.09 5.54
N MET A 55 -1.60 4.91 4.24
CA MET A 55 -2.68 4.65 3.29
C MET A 55 -3.46 3.37 3.64
N SER A 56 -2.77 2.30 4.00
CA SER A 56 -3.40 1.02 4.33
C SER A 56 -4.19 1.09 5.64
N LEU A 57 -3.73 1.87 6.62
CA LEU A 57 -4.48 2.18 7.85
C LEU A 57 -5.75 3.00 7.54
N VAL A 58 -5.63 4.03 6.70
CA VAL A 58 -6.78 4.85 6.29
C VAL A 58 -7.80 4.01 5.53
N ALA A 59 -7.34 3.15 4.62
CA ALA A 59 -8.19 2.25 3.84
C ALA A 59 -8.96 1.26 4.72
N ALA A 60 -8.35 0.75 5.79
CA ALA A 60 -9.04 -0.09 6.76
C ALA A 60 -10.03 0.70 7.64
N TYR A 61 -9.66 1.92 8.05
CA TYR A 61 -10.40 2.70 9.03
C TYR A 61 -11.74 3.22 8.50
N ILE A 62 -11.76 3.77 7.27
CA ILE A 62 -12.96 4.35 6.65
C ILE A 62 -14.17 3.39 6.65
N PRO A 63 -14.08 2.16 6.10
CA PRO A 63 -15.19 1.23 6.06
C PRO A 63 -15.58 0.72 7.45
N VAL A 64 -14.62 0.49 8.35
CA VAL A 64 -14.90 0.06 9.73
C VAL A 64 -15.74 1.09 10.47
N ARG A 65 -15.37 2.38 10.36
CA ARG A 65 -16.13 3.49 10.97
C ARG A 65 -17.50 3.70 10.33
N ARG A 66 -17.65 3.44 9.03
CA ARG A 66 -18.96 3.50 8.36
C ARG A 66 -19.87 2.37 8.85
N LEU A 67 -19.35 1.15 8.92
CA LEU A 67 -20.11 -0.03 9.31
C LEU A 67 -20.60 0.05 10.76
N SER A 68 -19.81 0.60 11.67
CA SER A 68 -20.20 0.78 13.07
C SER A 68 -21.36 1.76 13.28
N ASN A 69 -21.64 2.63 12.32
CA ASN A 69 -22.71 3.62 12.39
C ASN A 69 -24.02 3.14 11.73
N ILE A 70 -24.04 1.95 11.14
CA ILE A 70 -25.24 1.38 10.52
C ILE A 70 -26.01 0.58 11.56
N ASP A 71 -27.31 0.84 11.71
CA ASP A 71 -28.19 0.05 12.57
C ASP A 71 -28.34 -1.36 12.00
N PRO A 72 -27.91 -2.42 12.72
CA PRO A 72 -28.03 -3.80 12.25
C PRO A 72 -29.50 -4.19 11.98
N VAL A 73 -30.46 -3.61 12.70
CA VAL A 73 -31.88 -3.91 12.53
C VAL A 73 -32.39 -3.43 11.17
N MET A 74 -31.83 -2.35 10.62
CA MET A 74 -32.17 -1.84 9.29
C MET A 74 -31.57 -2.67 8.16
N VAL A 75 -30.45 -3.37 8.40
CA VAL A 75 -29.77 -4.19 7.38
C VAL A 75 -30.38 -5.58 7.25
N PHE A 76 -30.84 -6.18 8.35
CA PHE A 76 -31.39 -7.54 8.35
C PHE A 76 -32.92 -7.62 8.16
N LYS A 77 -33.60 -6.48 8.02
CA LYS A 77 -35.05 -6.40 7.73
C LYS A 77 -35.38 -6.19 6.25
N GLY A 78 -34.37 -6.15 5.37
CA GLY A 78 -34.53 -6.07 3.92
C GLY A 78 -34.75 -7.44 3.28
#